data_AF-A0A4R2IZ35-F1
#
_entry.id   AF-A0A4R2IZ35-F1
#
_cell.length_a   1.000
_cell.length_b   1.000
_cell.length_c   1.000
_cell.angle_alpha   90.00
_cell.angle_beta   90.00
_cell.angle_gamma   90.00
#
_symmetry.space_group_name_H-M   'P 1'
#
loop_
_entity.id
_entity.type
_entity.pdbx_description
1 polymer ?
#
loop_
_entity_poly.entity_id
_entity_poly.type
_entity_poly.pdbx_seq_one_letter_code
_entity_poly.pdbx_strand_id
1 'polypeptide(L)'
;MDPQQGEPRPQDSPPHGNQPGSQPPPGHQPPPWVPPYPQQPGQYPPPPQAPAPAQYPPPAQAAPTQYPPGQYPPGQYPPGQYPPAQQPPGGYYPPGQSPYWSPQQPPPWSGPPGQFAVREPRIIPAPSSTPYHRLARTPKHAWWRPLIGTLFLAALAFFVTAAVIVAWGVVHSLITGEIPEPQGNDIFPSALENLAATLVMLAVLTPAVALTVWLVQRRPAWSVASVLNRIRWRWLLLCCLPGLGYLVLSYGLGIVVDQIFPTGDPISSDEGSWVGFGEFVVPALIIICLVPFQAAAEEFVFRGWLIQAIGAYGPDQQDGRARWLRTALRTPWPGIVISGALFVSAHGYTGWAMLDIFLFAVTVGWLTVRTGGLEAGIALHALNNLLAFLLPAATGQLDGWADQGGAPWTLVLVDVPCLAFFAATVVWLSKRNRIAHVS
;
A
#
# COMPACT_ATOMS: atom_id res chain seq x y z
N MET A 1 55.44 -12.68 52.45
CA MET A 1 54.79 -13.59 53.41
C MET A 1 53.39 -13.83 52.86
N ASP A 2 53.07 -15.10 52.60
CA ASP A 2 51.71 -15.64 52.41
C ASP A 2 51.15 -15.96 53.83
N PRO A 3 49.91 -16.47 54.09
CA PRO A 3 48.91 -16.95 53.12
C PRO A 3 47.39 -16.75 53.44
N GLN A 4 46.52 -16.92 52.41
CA GLN A 4 45.29 -17.81 52.38
C GLN A 4 44.13 -17.69 53.43
N GLN A 5 42.88 -18.21 53.28
CA GLN A 5 42.01 -18.80 52.20
C GLN A 5 40.65 -18.00 52.18
N GLY A 6 39.47 -18.39 51.64
CA GLY A 6 38.95 -19.59 50.93
C GLY A 6 37.41 -19.57 50.77
N GLU A 7 36.84 -20.51 49.98
CA GLU A 7 35.40 -20.87 49.94
C GLU A 7 35.18 -22.28 50.51
N PRO A 8 33.94 -22.65 50.92
CA PRO A 8 33.34 -23.88 50.33
C PRO A 8 31.80 -23.90 50.17
N ARG A 9 31.34 -24.82 49.29
CA ARG A 9 30.00 -25.47 49.26
C ARG A 9 30.21 -27.00 49.38
N PRO A 10 29.15 -27.85 49.34
CA PRO A 10 27.98 -27.98 50.23
C PRO A 10 27.91 -29.39 50.86
N GLN A 11 26.95 -29.68 51.76
CA GLN A 11 26.62 -31.04 52.23
C GLN A 11 25.11 -31.23 52.52
N ASP A 12 24.65 -32.48 52.53
CA ASP A 12 23.23 -32.91 52.43
C ASP A 12 22.64 -33.58 53.70
N SER A 13 21.30 -33.70 53.71
CA SER A 13 20.47 -34.65 54.51
C SER A 13 20.34 -34.37 56.04
N PRO A 14 19.41 -35.02 56.79
CA PRO A 14 18.33 -35.97 56.44
C PRO A 14 16.90 -35.45 56.86
N PRO A 15 15.80 -36.24 56.71
CA PRO A 15 14.42 -35.72 56.90
C PRO A 15 13.73 -36.06 58.24
N HIS A 16 12.77 -35.21 58.62
CA HIS A 16 11.66 -35.46 59.55
C HIS A 16 10.35 -34.98 58.89
N GLY A 17 9.13 -35.42 59.22
CA GLY A 17 8.69 -36.42 60.20
C GLY A 17 7.18 -36.24 60.44
N ASN A 18 6.35 -37.25 60.16
CA ASN A 18 4.87 -37.12 60.17
C ASN A 18 4.28 -36.86 61.57
N GLN A 19 3.28 -35.98 61.67
CA GLN A 19 1.98 -36.26 62.33
C GLN A 19 0.92 -35.13 62.02
N PRO A 20 -0.40 -35.29 62.32
CA PRO A 20 -1.42 -35.06 61.28
C PRO A 20 -2.55 -34.08 61.65
N GLY A 21 -3.45 -33.84 60.67
CA GLY A 21 -4.88 -33.68 60.97
C GLY A 21 -5.62 -32.48 60.36
N SER A 22 -6.24 -32.68 59.19
CA SER A 22 -7.56 -32.12 58.85
C SER A 22 -8.07 -32.74 57.54
N GLN A 23 -9.35 -33.09 57.48
CA GLN A 23 -9.97 -33.73 56.31
C GLN A 23 -10.70 -32.68 55.44
N PRO A 24 -10.55 -32.70 54.10
CA PRO A 24 -11.48 -32.03 53.21
C PRO A 24 -12.79 -32.85 53.05
N PRO A 25 -13.94 -32.21 52.80
CA PRO A 25 -15.23 -32.88 52.67
C PRO A 25 -15.38 -33.68 51.35
N PRO A 26 -16.26 -34.70 51.31
CA PRO A 26 -16.33 -35.63 50.19
C PRO A 26 -17.24 -35.17 49.03
N GLY A 27 -16.71 -35.31 47.82
CA GLY A 27 -17.48 -35.71 46.64
C GLY A 27 -18.11 -34.60 45.79
N HIS A 28 -17.70 -34.55 44.52
CA HIS A 28 -18.58 -34.68 43.34
C HIS A 28 -17.69 -35.09 42.15
N GLN A 29 -17.93 -36.28 41.57
CA GLN A 29 -17.25 -36.71 40.35
C GLN A 29 -18.02 -36.18 39.12
N PRO A 30 -17.35 -35.59 38.11
CA PRO A 30 -17.99 -35.31 36.84
C PRO A 30 -18.29 -36.64 36.11
N PRO A 31 -19.43 -36.75 35.40
CA PRO A 31 -19.77 -37.96 34.66
C PRO A 31 -18.80 -38.19 33.48
N PRO A 32 -18.54 -39.45 33.08
CA PRO A 32 -17.69 -39.75 31.93
C PRO A 32 -18.31 -39.24 30.63
N TRP A 33 -17.45 -38.77 29.71
CA TRP A 33 -17.88 -38.25 28.42
C TRP A 33 -18.39 -39.36 27.49
N VAL A 34 -19.60 -39.20 26.96
CA VAL A 34 -20.23 -40.15 26.04
C VAL A 34 -20.26 -39.55 24.63
N PRO A 35 -19.71 -40.21 23.59
CA PRO A 35 -19.82 -39.74 22.22
C PRO A 35 -21.27 -39.83 21.72
N PRO A 36 -21.78 -38.84 20.96
CA PRO A 36 -23.11 -38.90 20.40
C PRO A 36 -23.20 -39.96 19.28
N TYR A 37 -24.27 -40.77 19.32
CA TYR A 37 -24.57 -41.74 18.27
C TYR A 37 -24.91 -41.06 16.94
N PRO A 38 -24.62 -41.70 15.78
CA PRO A 38 -24.99 -41.15 14.47
C PRO A 38 -26.52 -41.12 14.28
N GLN A 39 -27.06 -39.93 14.06
CA GLN A 39 -28.46 -39.72 13.68
C GLN A 39 -28.72 -40.36 12.29
N GLN A 40 -29.84 -41.08 12.14
CA GLN A 40 -30.31 -41.51 10.81
C GLN A 40 -30.90 -40.32 10.03
N PRO A 41 -30.90 -40.33 8.68
CA PRO A 41 -31.42 -39.21 7.88
C PRO A 41 -32.95 -39.09 7.95
N GLY A 42 -33.45 -38.34 8.94
CA GLY A 42 -34.85 -37.91 9.00
C GLY A 42 -35.20 -36.93 7.87
N GLN A 43 -36.43 -37.04 7.36
CA GLN A 43 -36.91 -36.20 6.26
C GLN A 43 -37.15 -34.75 6.70
N TYR A 44 -36.55 -33.79 6.00
CA TYR A 44 -36.91 -32.37 6.12
C TYR A 44 -38.08 -32.06 5.18
N PRO A 45 -39.09 -31.26 5.59
CA PRO A 45 -40.09 -30.73 4.68
C PRO A 45 -39.44 -29.74 3.69
N PRO A 46 -39.95 -29.62 2.46
CA PRO A 46 -39.39 -28.71 1.46
C PRO A 46 -39.58 -27.23 1.87
N PRO A 47 -38.65 -26.33 1.50
CA PRO A 47 -38.79 -24.90 1.77
C PRO A 47 -39.96 -24.28 1.00
N PRO A 48 -40.54 -23.16 1.47
CA PRO A 48 -41.60 -22.45 0.77
C PRO A 48 -41.20 -22.03 -0.65
N GLN A 49 -42.11 -22.17 -1.60
CA GLN A 49 -41.90 -21.73 -2.98
C GLN A 49 -41.80 -20.21 -3.04
N ALA A 50 -40.78 -19.71 -3.74
CA ALA A 50 -40.66 -18.28 -4.02
C ALA A 50 -41.78 -17.82 -4.98
N PRO A 51 -42.36 -16.62 -4.80
CA PRO A 51 -43.38 -16.10 -5.71
C PRO A 51 -42.80 -15.91 -7.12
N ALA A 52 -43.61 -16.21 -8.13
CA ALA A 52 -43.19 -16.11 -9.53
C ALA A 52 -42.85 -14.66 -9.93
N PRO A 53 -41.78 -14.43 -10.73
CA PRO A 53 -41.44 -13.10 -11.20
C PRO A 53 -42.53 -12.56 -12.14
N ALA A 54 -42.93 -11.30 -11.92
CA ALA A 54 -43.95 -10.64 -12.74
C ALA A 54 -43.50 -10.53 -14.22
N GLN A 55 -44.42 -10.80 -15.14
CA GLN A 55 -44.20 -10.62 -16.56
C GLN A 55 -44.19 -9.13 -16.91
N TYR A 56 -43.01 -8.60 -17.22
CA TYR A 56 -42.89 -7.30 -17.88
C TYR A 56 -43.22 -7.44 -19.38
N PRO A 57 -43.96 -6.48 -19.98
CA PRO A 57 -44.17 -6.49 -21.43
C PRO A 57 -42.85 -6.25 -22.17
N PRO A 58 -42.68 -6.81 -23.40
CA PRO A 58 -41.46 -6.61 -24.17
C PRO A 58 -41.29 -5.14 -24.60
N PRO A 59 -40.05 -4.62 -24.69
CA PRO A 59 -39.80 -3.26 -25.15
C PRO A 59 -40.17 -3.10 -26.63
N ALA A 60 -40.67 -1.92 -26.99
CA ALA A 60 -41.02 -1.58 -28.36
C ALA A 60 -39.79 -1.61 -29.29
N GLN A 61 -39.99 -2.07 -30.53
CA GLN A 61 -38.94 -2.11 -31.55
C GLN A 61 -38.57 -0.68 -31.98
N ALA A 62 -37.35 -0.24 -31.67
CA ALA A 62 -36.79 0.99 -32.22
C ALA A 62 -36.42 0.78 -33.70
N ALA A 63 -36.76 1.75 -34.55
CA ALA A 63 -36.39 1.74 -35.96
C ALA A 63 -34.86 1.86 -36.14
N PRO A 64 -34.26 1.26 -37.18
CA PRO A 64 -32.82 1.24 -37.36
C PRO A 64 -32.28 2.63 -37.79
N THR A 65 -31.67 3.34 -36.85
CA THR A 65 -30.84 4.52 -37.16
C THR A 65 -29.55 4.08 -37.85
N GLN A 66 -29.34 4.55 -39.09
CA GLN A 66 -28.08 4.34 -39.79
C GLN A 66 -26.99 5.23 -39.18
N TYR A 67 -25.88 4.62 -38.74
CA TYR A 67 -24.68 5.33 -38.33
C TYR A 67 -23.63 5.28 -39.45
N PRO A 68 -22.93 6.39 -39.76
CA PRO A 68 -21.84 6.39 -40.73
C PRO A 68 -20.63 5.58 -40.20
N PRO A 69 -19.86 4.92 -41.07
CA PRO A 69 -18.73 4.10 -40.64
C PRO A 69 -17.57 4.96 -40.13
N GLY A 70 -17.07 4.69 -38.91
CA GLY A 70 -15.79 5.28 -38.47
C GLY A 70 -15.54 5.40 -36.96
N GLN A 71 -16.54 5.26 -36.07
CA GLN A 71 -16.34 5.47 -34.63
C GLN A 71 -16.98 4.37 -33.78
N TYR A 72 -16.15 3.68 -32.97
CA TYR A 72 -16.58 2.69 -31.97
C TYR A 72 -15.97 3.03 -30.59
N PRO A 73 -16.78 3.16 -29.52
CA PRO A 73 -16.26 3.24 -28.15
C PRO A 73 -15.71 1.87 -27.70
N PRO A 74 -14.65 1.83 -26.88
CA PRO A 74 -14.08 0.56 -26.43
C PRO A 74 -14.91 -0.08 -25.29
N GLY A 75 -15.59 -1.18 -25.60
CA GLY A 75 -15.94 -2.21 -24.63
C GLY A 75 -17.41 -2.33 -24.23
N GLN A 76 -18.19 -3.06 -25.03
CA GLN A 76 -19.32 -3.88 -24.56
C GLN A 76 -19.67 -4.93 -25.61
N TYR A 77 -19.52 -6.22 -25.26
CA TYR A 77 -19.92 -7.36 -26.10
C TYR A 77 -20.81 -8.30 -25.28
N PRO A 78 -22.11 -8.44 -25.62
CA PRO A 78 -22.94 -9.54 -25.13
C PRO A 78 -22.53 -10.85 -25.82
N PRO A 79 -22.34 -11.97 -25.11
CA PRO A 79 -22.01 -13.24 -25.73
C PRO A 79 -23.27 -13.95 -26.29
N GLY A 80 -23.29 -14.14 -27.61
CA GLY A 80 -24.12 -15.16 -28.26
C GLY A 80 -25.49 -14.73 -28.78
N GLN A 81 -25.55 -14.44 -30.08
CA GLN A 81 -26.71 -14.74 -30.94
C GLN A 81 -26.28 -14.71 -32.41
N TYR A 82 -26.30 -15.86 -33.07
CA TYR A 82 -26.18 -15.96 -34.53
C TYR A 82 -27.59 -16.01 -35.13
N PRO A 83 -27.93 -15.17 -36.13
CA PRO A 83 -29.19 -15.31 -36.85
C PRO A 83 -29.14 -16.58 -37.73
N PRO A 84 -30.23 -17.37 -37.83
CA PRO A 84 -30.29 -18.51 -38.74
C PRO A 84 -30.28 -18.05 -40.20
N ALA A 85 -29.54 -18.76 -41.06
CA ALA A 85 -29.48 -18.45 -42.48
C ALA A 85 -30.83 -18.72 -43.16
N GLN A 86 -31.37 -17.70 -43.83
CA GLN A 86 -32.57 -17.84 -44.66
C GLN A 86 -32.20 -18.49 -46.00
N GLN A 87 -32.87 -19.59 -46.35
CA GLN A 87 -32.80 -20.15 -47.71
C GLN A 87 -33.66 -19.28 -48.64
N PRO A 88 -33.19 -18.96 -49.87
CA PRO A 88 -34.00 -18.27 -50.86
C PRO A 88 -35.11 -19.21 -51.40
N PRO A 89 -36.34 -18.71 -51.67
CA PRO A 89 -37.40 -19.51 -52.26
C PRO A 89 -37.04 -20.01 -53.68
N GLY A 90 -37.49 -21.22 -54.03
CA GLY A 90 -37.24 -21.81 -55.35
C GLY A 90 -37.98 -21.09 -56.48
N GLY A 91 -37.24 -20.53 -57.44
CA GLY A 91 -37.78 -20.01 -58.69
C GLY A 91 -37.96 -21.12 -59.74
N TYR A 92 -39.11 -21.14 -60.40
CA TYR A 92 -39.35 -22.02 -61.56
C TYR A 92 -38.54 -21.54 -62.77
N TYR A 93 -37.85 -22.47 -63.45
CA TYR A 93 -37.24 -22.23 -64.77
C TYR A 93 -38.07 -22.91 -65.86
N PRO A 94 -38.33 -22.26 -67.01
CA PRO A 94 -38.98 -22.90 -68.15
C PRO A 94 -38.02 -23.88 -68.85
N PRO A 95 -38.52 -25.02 -69.37
CA PRO A 95 -37.67 -26.03 -70.02
C PRO A 95 -37.34 -25.62 -71.47
N GLY A 96 -36.05 -25.45 -71.80
CA GLY A 96 -35.68 -25.21 -73.21
C GLY A 96 -34.31 -24.58 -73.50
N GLN A 97 -33.22 -25.01 -72.86
CA GLN A 97 -31.86 -24.73 -73.38
C GLN A 97 -30.83 -25.75 -72.87
N SER A 98 -29.93 -26.18 -73.76
CA SER A 98 -28.89 -27.19 -73.47
C SER A 98 -27.69 -26.57 -72.75
N PRO A 99 -26.97 -27.33 -71.90
CA PRO A 99 -25.90 -26.78 -71.07
C PRO A 99 -24.65 -26.44 -71.89
N TYR A 100 -24.22 -25.18 -71.82
CA TYR A 100 -22.85 -24.80 -72.20
C TYR A 100 -21.85 -25.22 -71.11
N TRP A 101 -20.66 -25.63 -71.55
CA TRP A 101 -19.57 -26.08 -70.68
C TRP A 101 -19.11 -24.97 -69.73
N SER A 102 -19.09 -25.24 -68.43
CA SER A 102 -18.41 -24.43 -67.42
C SER A 102 -17.12 -25.11 -66.97
N PRO A 103 -15.96 -24.42 -66.96
CA PRO A 103 -14.70 -25.03 -66.56
C PRO A 103 -14.71 -25.33 -65.06
N GLN A 104 -14.26 -26.54 -64.69
CA GLN A 104 -14.18 -26.98 -63.31
C GLN A 104 -13.18 -26.11 -62.53
N GLN A 105 -13.67 -25.33 -61.56
CA GLN A 105 -12.79 -24.74 -60.55
C GLN A 105 -12.31 -25.84 -59.60
N PRO A 106 -11.02 -25.84 -59.20
CA PRO A 106 -10.54 -26.77 -58.18
C PRO A 106 -11.25 -26.51 -56.85
N PRO A 107 -11.52 -27.54 -56.03
CA PRO A 107 -12.22 -27.35 -54.76
C PRO A 107 -11.43 -26.42 -53.82
N PRO A 108 -12.10 -25.47 -53.13
CA PRO A 108 -11.42 -24.55 -52.23
C PRO A 108 -10.75 -25.33 -51.09
N TRP A 109 -9.46 -25.09 -50.88
CA TRP A 109 -8.65 -25.84 -49.93
C TRP A 109 -9.06 -25.52 -48.48
N SER A 110 -9.95 -26.33 -47.92
CA SER A 110 -10.49 -26.16 -46.57
C SER A 110 -9.48 -26.59 -45.50
N GLY A 111 -8.41 -25.81 -45.36
CA GLY A 111 -7.54 -25.89 -44.19
C GLY A 111 -8.35 -25.66 -42.91
N PRO A 112 -8.00 -26.31 -41.79
CA PRO A 112 -8.71 -26.10 -40.52
C PRO A 112 -8.67 -24.61 -40.14
N PRO A 113 -9.76 -24.04 -39.61
CA PRO A 113 -9.82 -22.61 -39.31
C PRO A 113 -8.71 -22.25 -38.31
N GLY A 114 -7.73 -21.48 -38.80
CA GLY A 114 -6.58 -21.07 -38.01
C GLY A 114 -7.06 -20.34 -36.76
N GLN A 115 -6.91 -20.96 -35.60
CA GLN A 115 -7.21 -20.32 -34.33
C GLN A 115 -6.21 -19.17 -34.16
N PHE A 116 -6.62 -17.95 -34.50
CA PHE A 116 -5.86 -16.74 -34.25
C PHE A 116 -5.63 -16.63 -32.74
N ALA A 117 -4.48 -17.10 -32.28
CA ALA A 117 -4.14 -17.17 -30.87
C ALA A 117 -4.15 -15.75 -30.29
N VAL A 118 -5.23 -15.41 -29.57
CA VAL A 118 -5.45 -14.07 -29.03
C VAL A 118 -4.33 -13.77 -28.04
N ARG A 119 -3.37 -12.96 -28.49
CA ARG A 119 -2.14 -12.68 -27.75
C ARG A 119 -2.50 -11.97 -26.45
N GLU A 120 -2.41 -12.70 -25.34
CA GLU A 120 -2.79 -12.18 -24.02
C GLU A 120 -2.12 -10.82 -23.74
N PRO A 121 -2.86 -9.83 -23.21
CA PRO A 121 -2.31 -8.52 -22.90
C PRO A 121 -1.05 -8.60 -22.02
N ARG A 122 -0.02 -7.83 -22.39
CA ARG A 122 1.24 -7.75 -21.62
C ARG A 122 0.98 -7.27 -20.19
N ILE A 123 0.01 -6.39 -20.00
CA ILE A 123 -0.41 -5.79 -18.74
C ILE A 123 -1.84 -6.23 -18.45
N ILE A 124 -2.11 -6.77 -17.25
CA ILE A 124 -3.45 -7.16 -16.80
C ILE A 124 -3.70 -6.57 -15.40
N PRO A 125 -4.83 -5.88 -15.16
CA PRO A 125 -5.19 -5.39 -13.83
C PRO A 125 -5.53 -6.52 -12.86
N ALA A 126 -5.66 -6.19 -11.57
CA ALA A 126 -6.37 -7.07 -10.64
C ALA A 126 -7.87 -7.13 -11.00
N PRO A 127 -8.60 -8.19 -10.61
CA PRO A 127 -10.05 -8.25 -10.77
C PRO A 127 -10.77 -7.04 -10.14
N SER A 128 -11.94 -6.69 -10.67
CA SER A 128 -12.87 -5.77 -10.01
C SER A 128 -13.17 -6.23 -8.58
N SER A 129 -13.37 -5.28 -7.66
CA SER A 129 -13.46 -5.54 -6.21
C SER A 129 -12.28 -6.33 -5.61
N THR A 130 -11.05 -6.11 -6.09
CA THR A 130 -9.83 -6.49 -5.33
C THR A 130 -9.48 -5.41 -4.30
N PRO A 131 -9.36 -5.73 -3.00
CA PRO A 131 -8.89 -4.78 -1.97
C PRO A 131 -7.49 -4.23 -2.28
N TYR A 132 -7.21 -3.01 -1.83
CA TYR A 132 -5.99 -2.27 -2.20
C TYR A 132 -4.69 -3.06 -1.93
N HIS A 133 -4.54 -3.67 -0.76
CA HIS A 133 -3.37 -4.49 -0.40
C HIS A 133 -3.19 -5.75 -1.25
N ARG A 134 -4.19 -6.12 -2.07
CA ARG A 134 -4.12 -7.29 -2.97
C ARG A 134 -4.04 -6.91 -4.45
N LEU A 135 -3.87 -5.64 -4.82
CA LEU A 135 -3.82 -5.22 -6.24
C LEU A 135 -2.62 -5.80 -7.04
N ALA A 136 -1.59 -6.31 -6.37
CA ALA A 136 -0.50 -7.09 -6.99
C ALA A 136 -0.84 -8.58 -7.24
N ARG A 137 -2.02 -9.04 -6.82
CA ARG A 137 -2.56 -10.39 -7.05
C ARG A 137 -3.35 -10.44 -8.37
N THR A 138 -2.68 -10.19 -9.49
CA THR A 138 -3.29 -10.22 -10.83
C THR A 138 -3.21 -11.62 -11.46
N PRO A 139 -3.93 -11.91 -12.56
CA PRO A 139 -3.76 -13.16 -13.32
C PRO A 139 -2.34 -13.40 -13.87
N LYS A 140 -1.47 -12.37 -13.87
CA LYS A 140 -0.05 -12.50 -14.24
C LYS A 140 0.87 -12.67 -13.01
N HIS A 141 0.34 -12.79 -11.80
CA HIS A 141 1.11 -12.99 -10.59
C HIS A 141 1.88 -14.32 -10.62
N ALA A 142 3.12 -14.30 -10.11
CA ALA A 142 3.90 -15.48 -9.76
C ALA A 142 4.68 -15.17 -8.47
N TRP A 143 4.95 -16.19 -7.64
CA TRP A 143 5.51 -16.02 -6.29
C TRP A 143 6.84 -15.25 -6.26
N TRP A 144 7.66 -15.33 -7.31
CA TRP A 144 8.94 -14.64 -7.41
C TRP A 144 8.81 -13.16 -7.79
N ARG A 145 7.67 -12.71 -8.34
CA ARG A 145 7.52 -11.33 -8.86
C ARG A 145 7.57 -10.23 -7.80
N PRO A 146 7.02 -10.41 -6.58
CA PRO A 146 7.24 -9.42 -5.51
C PRO A 146 8.71 -9.36 -5.10
N LEU A 147 9.41 -10.50 -4.97
CA LEU A 147 10.85 -10.54 -4.64
C LEU A 147 11.70 -9.84 -5.71
N ILE A 148 11.60 -10.27 -6.96
CA ILE A 148 12.35 -9.70 -8.09
C ILE A 148 11.97 -8.23 -8.31
N GLY A 149 10.72 -7.84 -8.01
CA GLY A 149 10.30 -6.45 -8.05
C GLY A 149 10.97 -5.60 -6.97
N THR A 150 11.03 -6.07 -5.72
CA THR A 150 11.74 -5.36 -4.63
C THR A 150 13.24 -5.28 -4.91
N LEU A 151 13.86 -6.35 -5.41
CA LEU A 151 15.27 -6.34 -5.81
C LEU A 151 15.55 -5.39 -6.99
N PHE A 152 14.66 -5.37 -7.99
CA PHE A 152 14.74 -4.41 -9.11
C PHE A 152 14.56 -2.96 -8.63
N LEU A 153 13.62 -2.70 -7.72
CA LEU A 153 13.41 -1.38 -7.14
C LEU A 153 14.61 -0.92 -6.32
N ALA A 154 15.21 -1.80 -5.50
CA ALA A 154 16.40 -1.50 -4.72
C ALA A 154 17.63 -1.23 -5.60
N ALA A 155 17.84 -2.03 -6.66
CA ALA A 155 18.90 -1.78 -7.63
C ALA A 155 18.68 -0.48 -8.40
N LEU A 156 17.44 -0.20 -8.84
CA LEU A 156 17.09 1.04 -9.52
C LEU A 156 17.26 2.26 -8.60
N ALA A 157 16.88 2.16 -7.33
CA ALA A 157 17.13 3.20 -6.32
C ALA A 157 18.63 3.46 -6.18
N PHE A 158 19.45 2.42 -5.98
CA PHE A 158 20.91 2.55 -5.88
C PHE A 158 21.54 3.25 -7.10
N PHE A 159 21.17 2.85 -8.32
CA PHE A 159 21.69 3.48 -9.54
C PHE A 159 21.17 4.92 -9.74
N VAL A 160 19.93 5.23 -9.31
CA VAL A 160 19.39 6.60 -9.33
C VAL A 160 20.11 7.49 -8.32
N THR A 161 20.26 7.04 -7.07
CA THR A 161 21.03 7.71 -6.00
C THR A 161 22.44 8.02 -6.48
N ALA A 162 23.17 7.03 -7.00
CA ALA A 162 24.52 7.23 -7.53
C ALA A 162 24.55 8.22 -8.72
N ALA A 163 23.57 8.14 -9.64
CA ALA A 163 23.50 9.06 -10.78
C ALA A 163 23.18 10.50 -10.36
N VAL A 164 22.32 10.71 -9.35
CA VAL A 164 22.02 12.04 -8.80
C VAL A 164 23.24 12.61 -8.07
N ILE A 165 23.93 11.83 -7.24
CA ILE A 165 25.17 12.26 -6.57
C ILE A 165 26.24 12.68 -7.59
N VAL A 166 26.48 11.86 -8.62
CA VAL A 166 27.46 12.19 -9.68
C VAL A 166 27.03 13.42 -10.49
N ALA A 167 25.75 13.54 -10.86
CA ALA A 167 25.26 14.70 -11.59
C ALA A 167 25.35 15.98 -10.76
N TRP A 168 25.01 15.92 -9.46
CA TRP A 168 25.10 17.06 -8.54
C TRP A 168 26.56 17.46 -8.28
N GLY A 169 27.47 16.50 -8.08
CA GLY A 169 28.90 16.77 -7.95
C GLY A 169 29.51 17.42 -9.19
N VAL A 170 29.07 17.01 -10.40
CA VAL A 170 29.45 17.68 -11.65
C VAL A 170 28.89 19.10 -11.73
N VAL A 171 27.62 19.32 -11.35
CA VAL A 171 27.01 20.66 -11.34
C VAL A 171 27.69 21.58 -10.32
N HIS A 172 27.96 21.09 -9.11
CA HIS A 172 28.72 21.81 -8.09
C HIS A 172 30.09 22.22 -8.63
N SER A 173 30.85 21.27 -9.19
CA SER A 173 32.21 21.53 -9.70
C SER A 173 32.24 22.49 -10.89
N LEU A 174 31.20 22.50 -11.73
CA LEU A 174 31.03 23.49 -12.80
C LEU A 174 30.67 24.90 -12.29
N ILE A 175 30.22 25.04 -11.05
CA ILE A 175 29.83 26.32 -10.43
C ILE A 175 30.94 26.86 -9.52
N THR A 176 31.54 26.02 -8.67
CA THR A 176 32.58 26.42 -7.70
C THR A 176 34.00 26.29 -8.25
N GLY A 177 34.22 25.40 -9.22
CA GLY A 177 35.57 25.01 -9.68
C GLY A 177 36.23 23.93 -8.81
N GLU A 178 35.58 23.49 -7.74
CA GLU A 178 36.11 22.53 -6.76
C GLU A 178 35.40 21.18 -6.87
N ILE A 179 36.02 20.10 -6.41
CA ILE A 179 35.36 18.79 -6.31
C ILE A 179 34.86 18.65 -4.87
N PRO A 180 33.57 18.31 -4.63
CA PRO A 180 33.08 18.06 -3.28
C PRO A 180 33.88 16.96 -2.59
N GLU A 181 34.49 17.27 -1.44
CA GLU A 181 35.08 16.29 -0.54
C GLU A 181 34.07 15.95 0.58
N PRO A 182 33.53 14.71 0.63
CA PRO A 182 32.55 14.32 1.65
C PRO A 182 33.10 14.36 3.07
N GLN A 183 32.28 14.81 4.02
CA GLN A 183 32.65 14.93 5.43
C GLN A 183 31.67 14.15 6.31
N GLY A 184 32.11 12.99 6.81
CA GLY A 184 31.25 12.10 7.60
C GLY A 184 30.11 11.52 6.76
N ASN A 185 28.89 12.01 7.01
CA ASN A 185 27.69 11.65 6.24
C ASN A 185 27.36 12.65 5.12
N ASP A 186 27.90 13.88 5.18
CA ASP A 186 27.63 14.93 4.21
C ASP A 186 28.42 14.73 2.92
N ILE A 187 27.75 14.89 1.77
CA ILE A 187 28.31 14.65 0.43
C ILE A 187 28.80 15.97 -0.19
N PHE A 188 28.13 17.07 0.13
CA PHE A 188 28.39 18.43 -0.36
C PHE A 188 28.72 19.38 0.80
N PRO A 189 29.41 20.51 0.56
CA PRO A 189 29.87 21.40 1.63
C PRO A 189 28.76 22.17 2.37
N SER A 190 27.52 22.17 1.88
CA SER A 190 26.40 22.86 2.52
C SER A 190 25.24 21.92 2.83
N ALA A 191 24.66 22.04 4.04
CA ALA A 191 23.51 21.25 4.45
C ALA A 191 22.31 21.43 3.51
N LEU A 192 22.15 22.62 2.92
CA LEU A 192 21.10 22.90 1.94
C LEU A 192 21.29 22.10 0.64
N GLU A 193 22.52 21.88 0.17
CA GLU A 193 22.79 20.98 -0.95
C GLU A 193 22.55 19.52 -0.57
N ASN A 194 22.98 19.06 0.60
CA ASN A 194 22.74 17.69 1.07
C ASN A 194 21.24 17.39 1.22
N LEU A 195 20.47 18.32 1.79
CA LEU A 195 19.02 18.27 1.85
C LEU A 195 18.40 18.25 0.45
N ALA A 196 18.75 19.20 -0.42
CA ALA A 196 18.17 19.29 -1.76
C ALA A 196 18.46 18.05 -2.62
N ALA A 197 19.70 17.56 -2.60
CA ALA A 197 20.09 16.32 -3.27
C ALA A 197 19.32 15.12 -2.70
N THR A 198 19.18 15.01 -1.38
CA THR A 198 18.43 13.92 -0.73
C THR A 198 16.95 13.93 -1.09
N LEU A 199 16.30 15.09 -1.05
CA LEU A 199 14.91 15.24 -1.45
C LEU A 199 14.69 14.88 -2.94
N VAL A 200 15.63 15.23 -3.83
CA VAL A 200 15.61 14.81 -5.25
C VAL A 200 15.80 13.28 -5.39
N MET A 201 16.77 12.68 -4.69
CA MET A 201 17.01 11.24 -4.72
C MET A 201 15.77 10.45 -4.28
N LEU A 202 15.11 10.88 -3.22
CA LEU A 202 13.88 10.27 -2.72
C LEU A 202 12.71 10.49 -3.70
N ALA A 203 12.51 11.71 -4.22
CA ALA A 203 11.40 12.02 -5.14
C ALA A 203 11.37 11.10 -6.39
N VAL A 204 12.53 10.74 -6.94
CA VAL A 204 12.65 9.84 -8.11
C VAL A 204 12.23 8.39 -7.80
N LEU A 205 12.07 8.00 -6.53
CA LEU A 205 11.51 6.69 -6.19
C LEU A 205 10.02 6.55 -6.60
N THR A 206 9.26 7.64 -6.74
CA THR A 206 7.88 7.61 -7.25
C THR A 206 7.79 6.98 -8.66
N PRO A 207 8.46 7.51 -9.70
CA PRO A 207 8.49 6.87 -11.02
C PRO A 207 9.22 5.51 -11.01
N ALA A 208 10.21 5.28 -10.15
CA ALA A 208 10.89 3.98 -10.04
C ALA A 208 9.93 2.86 -9.57
N VAL A 209 9.08 3.14 -8.59
CA VAL A 209 8.00 2.24 -8.15
C VAL A 209 7.00 1.99 -9.27
N ALA A 210 6.54 3.05 -9.95
CA ALA A 210 5.59 2.94 -11.06
C ALA A 210 6.14 2.07 -12.22
N LEU A 211 7.43 2.24 -12.56
CA LEU A 211 8.14 1.42 -13.55
C LEU A 211 8.25 -0.04 -13.10
N THR A 212 8.60 -0.29 -11.84
CA THR A 212 8.70 -1.65 -11.25
C THR A 212 7.36 -2.40 -11.33
N VAL A 213 6.25 -1.73 -10.99
CA VAL A 213 4.89 -2.27 -11.07
C VAL A 213 4.50 -2.64 -12.50
N TRP A 214 4.80 -1.78 -13.46
CA TRP A 214 4.50 -2.00 -14.88
C TRP A 214 5.37 -3.10 -15.51
N LEU A 215 6.68 -3.09 -15.24
CA LEU A 215 7.65 -3.98 -15.87
C LEU A 215 7.62 -5.39 -15.27
N VAL A 216 7.70 -5.50 -13.94
CA VAL A 216 7.87 -6.78 -13.22
C VAL A 216 6.52 -7.38 -12.83
N GLN A 217 5.64 -6.62 -12.18
CA GLN A 217 4.31 -7.14 -11.79
C GLN A 217 3.32 -7.19 -12.98
N ARG A 218 3.60 -6.49 -14.09
CA ARG A 218 2.78 -6.46 -15.32
C ARG A 218 1.32 -6.10 -15.06
N ARG A 219 1.11 -5.07 -14.23
CA ARG A 219 -0.19 -4.46 -13.95
C ARG A 219 -0.14 -2.94 -14.20
N PRO A 220 -1.26 -2.23 -14.26
CA PRO A 220 -1.27 -0.78 -14.48
C PRO A 220 -0.42 -0.05 -13.43
N ALA A 221 0.49 0.82 -13.87
CA ALA A 221 1.54 1.40 -13.03
C ALA A 221 0.98 2.11 -11.78
N TRP A 222 -0.01 2.98 -11.98
CA TRP A 222 -0.65 3.77 -10.93
C TRP A 222 -1.65 2.98 -10.06
N SER A 223 -1.80 1.65 -10.24
CA SER A 223 -2.51 0.80 -9.28
C SER A 223 -1.76 0.64 -7.94
N VAL A 224 -0.53 1.16 -7.86
CA VAL A 224 0.16 1.43 -6.60
C VAL A 224 -0.39 2.68 -5.88
N ALA A 225 -0.89 3.69 -6.61
CA ALA A 225 -1.40 4.93 -6.03
C ALA A 225 -2.82 4.78 -5.47
N SER A 226 -3.73 4.13 -6.22
CA SER A 226 -5.09 3.83 -5.75
C SER A 226 -5.75 2.68 -6.51
N VAL A 227 -6.87 2.17 -5.98
CA VAL A 227 -7.77 1.21 -6.67
C VAL A 227 -8.31 1.73 -8.01
N LEU A 228 -8.22 3.05 -8.28
CA LEU A 228 -8.63 3.68 -9.53
C LEU A 228 -7.49 3.85 -10.55
N ASN A 229 -6.28 3.35 -10.27
CA ASN A 229 -5.09 3.53 -11.11
C ASN A 229 -4.78 5.01 -11.42
N ARG A 230 -4.92 5.90 -10.43
CA ARG A 230 -4.57 7.33 -10.48
C ARG A 230 -4.53 7.95 -9.09
N ILE A 231 -3.81 9.07 -8.94
CA ILE A 231 -3.95 9.95 -7.76
C ILE A 231 -5.30 10.66 -7.83
N ARG A 232 -6.08 10.60 -6.74
CA ARG A 232 -7.38 11.26 -6.59
C ARG A 232 -7.14 12.67 -6.04
N TRP A 233 -6.63 13.59 -6.85
CA TRP A 233 -6.22 14.95 -6.42
C TRP A 233 -7.23 15.70 -5.53
N ARG A 234 -8.53 15.67 -5.88
CA ARG A 234 -9.61 16.27 -5.07
C ARG A 234 -9.77 15.64 -3.68
N TRP A 235 -9.38 14.38 -3.51
CA TRP A 235 -9.36 13.66 -2.23
C TRP A 235 -8.08 13.97 -1.45
N LEU A 236 -6.92 14.01 -2.12
CA LEU A 236 -5.63 14.41 -1.51
C LEU A 236 -5.72 15.80 -0.87
N LEU A 237 -6.19 16.80 -1.62
CA LEU A 237 -6.38 18.16 -1.12
C LEU A 237 -7.43 18.25 0.01
N LEU A 238 -8.40 17.33 0.03
CA LEU A 238 -9.38 17.24 1.13
C LEU A 238 -8.79 16.56 2.37
N CYS A 239 -7.81 15.66 2.22
CA CYS A 239 -7.05 15.07 3.31
C CYS A 239 -6.03 16.05 3.93
N CYS A 240 -5.65 17.11 3.23
CA CYS A 240 -4.85 18.19 3.83
C CYS A 240 -5.59 18.90 4.98
N LEU A 241 -6.93 18.99 4.96
CA LEU A 241 -7.69 19.63 6.04
C LEU A 241 -7.57 18.91 7.41
N PRO A 242 -7.82 17.58 7.54
CA PRO A 242 -7.52 16.88 8.78
C PRO A 242 -6.01 16.80 9.07
N GLY A 243 -5.13 16.87 8.08
CA GLY A 243 -3.67 16.93 8.29
C GLY A 243 -3.23 18.24 8.96
N LEU A 244 -3.78 19.37 8.54
CA LEU A 244 -3.59 20.66 9.22
C LEU A 244 -4.21 20.64 10.63
N GLY A 245 -5.38 20.02 10.79
CA GLY A 245 -5.99 19.80 12.11
C GLY A 245 -5.13 18.93 13.05
N TYR A 246 -4.45 17.92 12.51
CA TYR A 246 -3.46 17.10 13.21
C TYR A 246 -2.27 17.95 13.68
N LEU A 247 -1.70 18.80 12.82
CA LEU A 247 -0.56 19.66 13.19
C LEU A 247 -0.94 20.65 14.31
N VAL A 248 -2.09 21.33 14.17
CA VAL A 248 -2.59 22.27 15.18
C VAL A 248 -2.88 21.57 16.51
N LEU A 249 -3.42 20.35 16.48
CA LEU A 249 -3.67 19.55 17.68
C LEU A 249 -2.37 19.07 18.32
N SER A 250 -1.39 18.62 17.52
CA SER A 250 -0.10 18.13 18.00
C SER A 250 0.69 19.25 18.68
N TYR A 251 0.82 20.41 18.05
CA TYR A 251 1.49 21.58 18.65
C TYR A 251 0.78 22.07 19.92
N GLY A 252 -0.55 22.14 19.90
CA GLY A 252 -1.35 22.55 21.07
C GLY A 252 -1.29 21.56 22.23
N LEU A 253 -1.28 20.25 21.96
CA LEU A 253 -1.10 19.22 22.98
C LEU A 253 0.34 19.14 23.47
N GLY A 254 1.34 19.36 22.61
CA GLY A 254 2.76 19.45 22.97
C GLY A 254 3.00 20.48 24.07
N ILE A 255 2.55 21.71 23.86
CA ILE A 255 2.62 22.78 24.87
C ILE A 255 1.94 22.37 26.19
N VAL A 256 0.73 21.78 26.13
CA VAL A 256 0.00 21.37 27.34
C VAL A 256 0.70 20.21 28.06
N VAL A 257 1.27 19.26 27.33
CA VAL A 257 1.97 18.10 27.88
C VAL A 257 3.33 18.51 28.47
N ASP A 258 4.09 19.39 27.82
CA ASP A 258 5.36 19.91 28.36
C ASP A 258 5.15 20.68 29.68
N GLN A 259 4.01 21.37 29.85
CA GLN A 259 3.67 22.05 31.11
C GLN A 259 3.21 21.09 32.23
N ILE A 260 2.60 19.95 31.90
CA ILE A 260 2.12 18.96 32.89
C ILE A 260 3.21 17.93 33.24
N PHE A 261 4.05 17.59 32.28
CA PHE A 261 5.15 16.63 32.39
C PHE A 261 6.47 17.26 31.89
N PRO A 262 7.07 18.21 32.64
CA PRO A 262 8.36 18.78 32.27
C PRO A 262 9.42 17.68 32.11
N THR A 263 10.08 17.65 30.96
CA THR A 263 11.20 16.75 30.64
C THR A 263 12.44 17.58 30.29
N GLY A 264 13.59 16.93 30.16
CA GLY A 264 14.84 17.60 29.74
C GLY A 264 14.81 18.03 28.26
N ASP A 265 14.01 17.33 27.45
CA ASP A 265 13.94 17.48 25.99
C ASP A 265 12.48 17.81 25.60
N PRO A 266 12.04 19.08 25.60
CA PRO A 266 10.63 19.44 25.41
C PRO A 266 10.12 19.11 24.00
N ILE A 267 8.84 18.78 23.87
CA ILE A 267 8.22 18.54 22.55
C ILE A 267 8.14 19.83 21.74
N SER A 268 8.01 20.98 22.42
CA SER A 268 7.81 22.31 21.82
C SER A 268 9.02 23.25 21.89
N SER A 269 10.25 22.72 22.02
CA SER A 269 11.47 23.55 22.15
C SER A 269 12.02 24.09 20.82
N ASP A 270 11.67 25.35 20.50
CA ASP A 270 12.46 26.19 19.58
C ASP A 270 13.67 26.78 20.33
N GLU A 271 14.85 26.15 20.24
CA GLU A 271 16.10 26.71 20.80
C GLU A 271 16.76 27.75 19.89
N GLY A 272 16.43 27.75 18.60
CA GLY A 272 16.98 28.71 17.62
C GLY A 272 16.20 30.01 17.53
N SER A 273 16.69 30.94 16.70
CA SER A 273 16.12 32.28 16.54
C SER A 273 15.85 32.60 15.08
N TRP A 274 14.84 33.44 14.81
CA TRP A 274 14.42 33.75 13.44
C TRP A 274 15.54 34.38 12.61
N VAL A 275 16.02 33.64 11.60
CA VAL A 275 17.15 34.03 10.72
C VAL A 275 16.84 35.18 9.76
N GLY A 276 15.57 35.54 9.62
CA GLY A 276 15.13 36.56 8.67
C GLY A 276 14.89 36.03 7.26
N PHE A 277 14.12 36.79 6.47
CA PHE A 277 13.70 36.38 5.13
C PHE A 277 14.85 36.17 4.13
N GLY A 278 16.01 36.81 4.33
CA GLY A 278 17.16 36.66 3.44
C GLY A 278 17.71 35.24 3.41
N GLU A 279 17.84 34.63 4.59
CA GLU A 279 18.37 33.27 4.76
C GLU A 279 17.26 32.21 4.63
N PHE A 280 16.04 32.50 5.12
CA PHE A 280 14.92 31.54 5.09
C PHE A 280 14.37 31.24 3.68
N VAL A 281 14.33 32.21 2.76
CA VAL A 281 13.52 32.08 1.53
C VAL A 281 14.02 30.97 0.59
N VAL A 282 15.34 30.77 0.45
CA VAL A 282 15.88 29.74 -0.48
C VAL A 282 15.66 28.32 0.07
N PRO A 283 15.99 28.00 1.34
CA PRO A 283 15.55 26.77 2.00
C PRO A 283 14.04 26.55 1.90
N ALA A 284 13.22 27.56 2.23
CA ALA A 284 11.76 27.42 2.22
C ALA A 284 11.21 27.05 0.84
N LEU A 285 11.76 27.65 -0.24
CA LEU A 285 11.38 27.29 -1.61
C LEU A 285 11.77 25.85 -1.96
N ILE A 286 12.99 25.41 -1.61
CA ILE A 286 13.46 24.03 -1.84
C ILE A 286 12.59 23.03 -1.07
N ILE A 287 12.31 23.31 0.19
CA ILE A 287 11.47 22.49 1.07
C ILE A 287 10.04 22.38 0.53
N ILE A 288 9.39 23.51 0.24
CA ILE A 288 8.02 23.55 -0.28
C ILE A 288 7.90 22.87 -1.65
N CYS A 289 8.91 22.99 -2.50
CA CYS A 289 8.89 22.38 -3.84
C CYS A 289 9.25 20.89 -3.87
N LEU A 290 10.05 20.37 -2.93
CA LEU A 290 10.56 18.99 -3.00
C LEU A 290 10.00 18.04 -1.92
N VAL A 291 9.76 18.49 -0.69
CA VAL A 291 9.26 17.62 0.40
C VAL A 291 7.94 16.92 0.07
N PRO A 292 6.95 17.56 -0.60
CA PRO A 292 5.74 16.87 -1.04
C PRO A 292 6.01 15.70 -2.00
N PHE A 293 7.11 15.71 -2.76
CA PHE A 293 7.51 14.61 -3.63
C PHE A 293 8.32 13.54 -2.90
N GLN A 294 9.17 13.91 -1.92
CA GLN A 294 9.84 12.98 -1.02
C GLN A 294 8.81 12.14 -0.23
N ALA A 295 7.91 12.82 0.50
CA ALA A 295 6.87 12.16 1.29
C ALA A 295 5.97 11.28 0.40
N ALA A 296 5.61 11.76 -0.80
CA ALA A 296 4.86 10.95 -1.77
C ALA A 296 5.65 9.71 -2.23
N ALA A 297 6.95 9.83 -2.47
CA ALA A 297 7.77 8.72 -2.94
C ALA A 297 7.90 7.60 -1.88
N GLU A 298 8.02 7.97 -0.61
CA GLU A 298 8.02 7.01 0.50
C GLU A 298 6.65 6.36 0.69
N GLU A 299 5.54 7.12 0.58
CA GLU A 299 4.21 6.51 0.53
C GLU A 299 4.09 5.51 -0.63
N PHE A 300 4.66 5.81 -1.80
CA PHE A 300 4.69 4.89 -2.94
C PHE A 300 5.56 3.64 -2.70
N VAL A 301 6.70 3.74 -2.01
CA VAL A 301 7.57 2.60 -1.67
C VAL A 301 6.94 1.74 -0.57
N PHE A 302 6.62 2.33 0.57
CA PHE A 302 6.19 1.60 1.76
C PHE A 302 4.71 1.22 1.67
N ARG A 303 3.82 2.23 1.68
CA ARG A 303 2.37 2.01 1.76
C ARG A 303 1.81 1.53 0.41
N GLY A 304 2.48 1.86 -0.69
CA GLY A 304 2.18 1.45 -2.06
C GLY A 304 2.78 0.09 -2.43
N TRP A 305 4.10 0.02 -2.61
CA TRP A 305 4.76 -1.19 -3.11
C TRP A 305 4.80 -2.30 -2.07
N LEU A 306 5.34 -2.08 -0.86
CA LEU A 306 5.57 -3.15 0.11
C LEU A 306 4.27 -3.78 0.62
N ILE A 307 3.27 -2.99 1.03
CA ILE A 307 1.96 -3.52 1.47
C ILE A 307 1.35 -4.42 0.38
N GLN A 308 1.40 -4.00 -0.89
CA GLN A 308 0.82 -4.76 -2.00
C GLN A 308 1.68 -5.97 -2.39
N ALA A 309 3.00 -5.86 -2.35
CA ALA A 309 3.94 -6.96 -2.58
C ALA A 309 3.74 -8.10 -1.56
N ILE A 310 3.48 -7.76 -0.30
CA ILE A 310 3.19 -8.72 0.77
C ILE A 310 1.80 -9.34 0.60
N GLY A 311 0.76 -8.52 0.38
CA GLY A 311 -0.62 -9.01 0.18
C GLY A 311 -0.82 -9.84 -1.11
N ALA A 312 0.13 -9.78 -2.04
CA ALA A 312 0.18 -10.65 -3.22
C ALA A 312 0.43 -12.14 -2.89
N TYR A 313 1.04 -12.45 -1.75
CA TYR A 313 1.31 -13.83 -1.35
C TYR A 313 0.09 -14.56 -0.80
N GLY A 314 -0.92 -13.86 -0.27
CA GLY A 314 -2.14 -14.48 0.23
C GLY A 314 -2.90 -15.20 -0.90
N PRO A 315 -3.02 -16.54 -0.89
CA PRO A 315 -3.56 -17.28 -2.03
C PRO A 315 -5.10 -17.26 -2.07
N ASP A 316 -5.64 -17.30 -3.29
CA ASP A 316 -7.08 -17.23 -3.55
C ASP A 316 -7.80 -18.57 -3.35
N GLN A 317 -7.14 -19.68 -3.70
CA GLN A 317 -7.63 -21.05 -3.62
C GLN A 317 -7.77 -21.56 -2.16
N GLN A 318 -8.77 -22.42 -1.92
CA GLN A 318 -9.17 -22.83 -0.57
C GLN A 318 -8.44 -24.08 -0.05
N ASP A 319 -7.79 -24.84 -0.93
CA ASP A 319 -7.35 -26.22 -0.68
C ASP A 319 -5.91 -26.37 -0.14
N GLY A 320 -5.24 -25.24 0.11
CA GLY A 320 -3.87 -25.21 0.61
C GLY A 320 -3.70 -25.71 2.06
N ARG A 321 -2.66 -26.53 2.30
CA ARG A 321 -2.31 -27.14 3.60
C ARG A 321 -2.05 -26.13 4.74
N ALA A 322 -1.65 -24.90 4.42
CA ALA A 322 -1.33 -23.84 5.41
C ALA A 322 -2.50 -22.85 5.60
N ARG A 323 -3.62 -23.33 6.16
CA ARG A 323 -4.86 -22.53 6.32
C ARG A 323 -4.65 -21.22 7.08
N TRP A 324 -3.90 -21.23 8.18
CA TRP A 324 -3.65 -20.05 9.02
C TRP A 324 -2.85 -18.96 8.30
N LEU A 325 -1.77 -19.35 7.59
CA LEU A 325 -0.90 -18.42 6.88
C LEU A 325 -1.64 -17.75 5.70
N ARG A 326 -2.52 -18.50 5.01
CA ARG A 326 -3.45 -17.92 4.03
C ARG A 326 -4.37 -16.87 4.66
N THR A 327 -4.96 -17.16 5.82
CA THR A 327 -5.85 -16.21 6.49
C THR A 327 -5.09 -14.93 6.84
N ALA A 328 -3.92 -15.05 7.46
CA ALA A 328 -3.08 -13.89 7.82
C ALA A 328 -2.72 -13.04 6.59
N LEU A 329 -2.15 -13.65 5.54
CA LEU A 329 -1.71 -12.96 4.31
C LEU A 329 -2.85 -12.44 3.42
N ARG A 330 -4.12 -12.73 3.74
CA ARG A 330 -5.28 -12.11 3.08
C ARG A 330 -5.80 -10.88 3.83
N THR A 331 -5.46 -10.72 5.11
CA THR A 331 -5.64 -9.45 5.83
C THR A 331 -4.55 -8.44 5.39
N PRO A 332 -4.78 -7.12 5.55
CA PRO A 332 -3.75 -6.12 5.25
C PRO A 332 -2.65 -6.04 6.33
N TRP A 333 -2.90 -6.57 7.54
CA TRP A 333 -2.05 -6.34 8.71
C TRP A 333 -0.58 -6.78 8.54
N PRO A 334 -0.24 -7.95 7.96
CA PRO A 334 1.16 -8.29 7.71
C PRO A 334 1.85 -7.28 6.79
N GLY A 335 1.15 -6.79 5.77
CA GLY A 335 1.67 -5.75 4.87
C GLY A 335 1.92 -4.44 5.62
N ILE A 336 0.93 -3.96 6.39
CA ILE A 336 1.01 -2.72 7.17
C ILE A 336 2.15 -2.80 8.21
N VAL A 337 2.19 -3.86 9.02
CA VAL A 337 3.16 -3.99 10.13
C VAL A 337 4.59 -4.18 9.62
N ILE A 338 4.82 -5.05 8.62
CA ILE A 338 6.17 -5.25 8.05
C ILE A 338 6.62 -3.97 7.32
N SER A 339 5.73 -3.30 6.58
CA SER A 339 6.07 -2.04 5.93
C SER A 339 6.30 -0.90 6.93
N GLY A 340 5.63 -0.88 8.08
CA GLY A 340 5.85 0.10 9.13
C GLY A 340 7.18 -0.12 9.85
N ALA A 341 7.52 -1.37 10.15
CA ALA A 341 8.82 -1.72 10.71
C ALA A 341 9.96 -1.37 9.74
N LEU A 342 9.85 -1.74 8.46
CA LEU A 342 10.84 -1.40 7.43
C LEU A 342 10.95 0.11 7.16
N PHE A 343 9.87 0.87 7.33
CA PHE A 343 9.91 2.33 7.25
C PHE A 343 10.79 2.91 8.36
N VAL A 344 10.50 2.55 9.61
CA VAL A 344 11.25 3.07 10.78
C VAL A 344 12.70 2.55 10.80
N SER A 345 12.95 1.30 10.40
CA SER A 345 14.32 0.77 10.27
C SER A 345 15.14 1.37 9.11
N ALA A 346 14.54 2.22 8.28
CA ALA A 346 15.23 3.01 7.26
C ALA A 346 15.52 4.47 7.73
N HIS A 347 15.23 4.78 8.99
CA HIS A 347 15.36 6.10 9.61
C HIS A 347 16.33 6.06 10.81
N GLY A 348 16.79 7.23 11.27
CA GLY A 348 17.71 7.38 12.41
C GLY A 348 17.06 7.33 13.79
N TYR A 349 15.73 7.14 13.87
CA TYR A 349 14.98 7.22 15.12
C TYR A 349 15.35 6.15 16.15
N THR A 350 15.46 6.58 17.41
CA THR A 350 15.73 5.74 18.58
C THR A 350 14.66 5.90 19.66
N GLY A 351 14.64 5.00 20.64
CA GLY A 351 13.78 5.11 21.83
C GLY A 351 12.28 5.26 21.49
N TRP A 352 11.64 6.27 22.06
CA TRP A 352 10.21 6.50 21.86
C TRP A 352 9.85 7.07 20.48
N ALA A 353 10.75 7.83 19.84
CA ALA A 353 10.54 8.28 18.45
C ALA A 353 10.39 7.08 17.50
N MET A 354 11.14 5.99 17.74
CA MET A 354 11.02 4.76 16.97
C MET A 354 9.61 4.13 17.07
N LEU A 355 8.98 4.21 18.25
CA LEU A 355 7.60 3.74 18.45
C LEU A 355 6.58 4.70 17.83
N ASP A 356 6.78 5.99 17.99
CA ASP A 356 5.91 7.06 17.50
C ASP A 356 5.75 6.99 15.97
N ILE A 357 6.87 7.02 15.25
CA ILE A 357 6.91 6.95 13.79
C ILE A 357 6.43 5.57 13.28
N PHE A 358 6.51 4.50 14.08
CA PHE A 358 5.87 3.22 13.78
C PHE A 358 4.34 3.29 13.87
N LEU A 359 3.80 3.94 14.91
CA LEU A 359 2.34 4.14 15.08
C LEU A 359 1.77 5.04 13.97
N PHE A 360 2.49 6.12 13.61
CA PHE A 360 2.23 6.92 12.41
C PHE A 360 2.18 6.02 11.15
N ALA A 361 3.22 5.22 10.92
CA ALA A 361 3.37 4.39 9.73
C ALA A 361 2.25 3.33 9.60
N VAL A 362 1.86 2.70 10.71
CA VAL A 362 0.73 1.76 10.78
C VAL A 362 -0.59 2.48 10.51
N THR A 363 -0.77 3.70 11.03
CA THR A 363 -2.00 4.50 10.86
C THR A 363 -2.21 4.93 9.40
N VAL A 364 -1.19 5.49 8.74
CA VAL A 364 -1.30 5.87 7.32
C VAL A 364 -1.37 4.65 6.40
N GLY A 365 -0.73 3.53 6.75
CA GLY A 365 -0.88 2.26 6.06
C GLY A 365 -2.30 1.67 6.16
N TRP A 366 -2.93 1.75 7.34
CA TRP A 366 -4.32 1.36 7.54
C TRP A 366 -5.28 2.27 6.76
N LEU A 367 -5.11 3.60 6.82
CA LEU A 367 -5.91 4.55 6.04
C LEU A 367 -5.76 4.36 4.53
N THR A 368 -4.55 4.04 4.07
CA THR A 368 -4.28 3.72 2.66
C THR A 368 -5.14 2.55 2.18
N VAL A 369 -5.15 1.44 2.94
CA VAL A 369 -6.01 0.29 2.61
C VAL A 369 -7.50 0.66 2.76
N ARG A 370 -7.87 1.33 3.87
CA ARG A 370 -9.27 1.65 4.20
C ARG A 370 -9.93 2.63 3.22
N THR A 371 -9.15 3.53 2.62
CA THR A 371 -9.62 4.50 1.61
C THR A 371 -9.27 4.10 0.17
N GLY A 372 -8.54 3.00 -0.02
CA GLY A 372 -8.20 2.46 -1.33
C GLY A 372 -7.14 3.23 -2.11
N GLY A 373 -6.25 3.96 -1.43
CA GLY A 373 -5.18 4.74 -2.08
C GLY A 373 -4.37 5.59 -1.10
N LEU A 374 -3.19 6.03 -1.55
CA LEU A 374 -2.16 6.68 -0.74
C LEU A 374 -2.50 8.11 -0.29
N GLU A 375 -3.54 8.74 -0.84
CA GLU A 375 -3.71 10.19 -0.76
C GLU A 375 -3.86 10.75 0.66
N ALA A 376 -4.35 9.94 1.61
CA ALA A 376 -4.40 10.32 3.02
C ALA A 376 -3.02 10.26 3.70
N GLY A 377 -2.20 9.25 3.39
CA GLY A 377 -0.83 9.17 3.87
C GLY A 377 0.03 10.29 3.32
N ILE A 378 -0.05 10.53 2.00
CA ILE A 378 0.71 11.59 1.32
C ILE A 378 0.35 12.96 1.91
N ALA A 379 -0.93 13.24 2.15
CA ALA A 379 -1.36 14.52 2.70
C ALA A 379 -0.85 14.76 4.13
N LEU A 380 -0.86 13.74 5.00
CA LEU A 380 -0.33 13.88 6.36
C LEU A 380 1.20 13.97 6.37
N HIS A 381 1.85 13.04 5.68
CA HIS A 381 3.31 12.91 5.65
C HIS A 381 3.97 14.16 5.03
N ALA A 382 3.43 14.69 3.93
CA ALA A 382 3.94 15.93 3.34
C ALA A 382 3.74 17.13 4.27
N LEU A 383 2.59 17.26 4.96
CA LEU A 383 2.36 18.36 5.91
C LEU A 383 3.26 18.27 7.14
N ASN A 384 3.47 17.05 7.67
CA ASN A 384 4.36 16.81 8.81
C ASN A 384 5.81 17.15 8.47
N ASN A 385 6.33 16.64 7.36
CA ASN A 385 7.70 16.89 6.94
C ASN A 385 7.91 18.36 6.53
N LEU A 386 6.91 19.02 5.93
CA LEU A 386 6.99 20.46 5.66
C LEU A 386 7.17 21.25 6.95
N LEU A 387 6.47 20.93 8.04
CA LEU A 387 6.69 21.59 9.32
C LEU A 387 8.07 21.24 9.90
N ALA A 388 8.44 19.96 9.90
CA ALA A 388 9.71 19.47 10.44
C ALA A 388 10.96 20.00 9.72
N PHE A 389 10.87 20.38 8.44
CA PHE A 389 11.97 21.04 7.71
C PHE A 389 11.88 22.57 7.72
N LEU A 390 10.67 23.17 7.68
CA LEU A 390 10.52 24.63 7.69
C LEU A 390 10.87 25.26 9.04
N LEU A 391 10.67 24.57 10.17
CA LEU A 391 11.06 25.10 11.48
C LEU A 391 12.60 25.24 11.62
N PRO A 392 13.43 24.18 11.45
CA PRO A 392 14.89 24.32 11.45
C PRO A 392 15.42 25.33 10.41
N ALA A 393 14.78 25.43 9.24
CA ALA A 393 15.12 26.43 8.23
C ALA A 393 14.82 27.87 8.68
N ALA A 394 13.82 28.08 9.53
CA ALA A 394 13.44 29.39 10.08
C ALA A 394 14.27 29.77 11.32
N THR A 395 14.70 28.79 12.11
CA THR A 395 15.41 28.99 13.39
C THR A 395 16.94 28.95 13.28
N GLY A 396 17.48 28.66 12.09
CA GLY A 396 18.93 28.57 11.84
C GLY A 396 19.55 27.23 12.23
N GLN A 397 18.73 26.19 12.36
CA GLN A 397 19.12 24.85 12.82
C GLN A 397 19.13 23.82 11.68
N LEU A 398 19.13 24.29 10.42
CA LEU A 398 18.98 23.43 9.24
C LEU A 398 20.12 22.42 9.07
N ASP A 399 21.30 22.67 9.62
CA ASP A 399 22.43 21.73 9.53
C ASP A 399 22.11 20.37 10.19
N GLY A 400 21.28 20.36 11.25
CA GLY A 400 20.81 19.15 11.92
C GLY A 400 19.64 18.43 11.24
N TRP A 401 19.30 18.75 9.99
CA TRP A 401 18.10 18.21 9.29
C TRP A 401 18.02 16.67 9.21
N ALA A 402 19.16 15.98 9.32
CA ALA A 402 19.26 14.52 9.28
C ALA A 402 19.22 13.87 10.68
N ASP A 403 19.43 14.62 11.75
CA ASP A 403 19.64 14.11 13.12
C ASP A 403 18.31 13.82 13.84
N GLN A 404 17.67 12.74 13.39
CA GLN A 404 16.36 12.27 13.88
C GLN A 404 16.34 11.77 15.33
N GLY A 405 17.50 11.40 15.88
CA GLY A 405 17.75 11.23 17.32
C GLY A 405 16.77 10.31 18.07
N GLY A 406 16.36 10.78 19.25
CA GLY A 406 15.33 10.17 20.10
C GLY A 406 14.33 11.23 20.56
N ALA A 407 13.28 10.80 21.25
CA ALA A 407 12.25 11.68 21.78
C ALA A 407 11.81 11.23 23.18
N PRO A 408 11.24 12.13 24.01
CA PRO A 408 10.63 11.74 25.27
C PRO A 408 9.38 10.87 25.04
N TRP A 409 9.03 10.05 26.03
CA TRP A 409 7.83 9.20 25.97
C TRP A 409 6.51 10.01 25.86
N THR A 410 6.56 11.28 26.26
CA THR A 410 5.47 12.25 26.16
C THR A 410 5.10 12.59 24.72
N LEU A 411 6.01 12.42 23.74
CA LEU A 411 5.66 12.56 22.32
C LEU A 411 4.55 11.59 21.92
N VAL A 412 4.67 10.31 22.31
CA VAL A 412 3.66 9.27 22.04
C VAL A 412 2.32 9.57 22.72
N LEU A 413 2.35 10.27 23.87
CA LEU A 413 1.15 10.75 24.56
C LEU A 413 0.43 11.87 23.78
N VAL A 414 1.18 12.69 23.04
CA VAL A 414 0.68 13.77 22.18
C VAL A 414 0.20 13.23 20.82
N ASP A 415 0.99 12.39 20.15
CA ASP A 415 0.70 11.97 18.77
C ASP A 415 -0.43 10.93 18.67
N VAL A 416 -0.54 9.98 19.60
CA VAL A 416 -1.60 8.95 19.52
C VAL A 416 -3.03 9.56 19.47
N PRO A 417 -3.37 10.58 20.29
CA PRO A 417 -4.60 11.38 20.10
C PRO A 417 -4.70 12.06 18.73
N CYS A 418 -3.61 12.59 18.18
CA CYS A 418 -3.57 13.28 16.89
C CYS A 418 -3.79 12.31 15.72
N LEU A 419 -3.10 11.17 15.69
CA LEU A 419 -3.34 10.07 14.76
C LEU A 419 -4.77 9.56 14.83
N ALA A 420 -5.34 9.41 16.03
CA ALA A 420 -6.72 8.99 16.21
C ALA A 420 -7.71 10.02 15.64
N PHE A 421 -7.50 11.32 15.89
CA PHE A 421 -8.26 12.42 15.29
C PHE A 421 -8.17 12.42 13.76
N PHE A 422 -6.97 12.29 13.20
CA PHE A 422 -6.74 12.25 11.76
C PHE A 422 -7.46 11.04 11.13
N ALA A 423 -7.26 9.85 11.69
CA ALA A 423 -7.86 8.61 11.19
C ALA A 423 -9.38 8.62 11.25
N ALA A 424 -9.98 9.10 12.35
CA ALA A 424 -11.42 9.23 12.50
C ALA A 424 -12.00 10.21 11.46
N THR A 425 -11.38 11.39 11.33
CA THR A 425 -11.83 12.45 10.42
C THR A 425 -11.70 12.03 8.95
N VAL A 426 -10.59 11.39 8.55
CA VAL A 426 -10.41 10.86 7.19
C VAL A 426 -11.41 9.75 6.88
N VAL A 427 -11.71 8.85 7.82
CA VAL A 427 -12.74 7.81 7.61
C VAL A 427 -14.15 8.40 7.50
N TRP A 428 -14.47 9.43 8.28
CA TRP A 428 -15.75 10.15 8.16
C TRP A 428 -15.87 10.89 6.82
N LEU A 429 -14.84 11.65 6.42
CA LEU A 429 -14.79 12.34 5.13
C LEU A 429 -14.87 11.35 3.95
N SER A 430 -14.20 10.20 4.05
CA SER A 430 -14.21 9.14 3.03
C SER A 430 -15.61 8.57 2.81
N LYS A 431 -16.34 8.28 3.90
CA LYS A 431 -17.75 7.87 3.86
C LYS A 431 -18.64 8.98 3.26
N ARG A 432 -18.50 10.22 3.75
CA ARG A 432 -19.32 11.37 3.31
C ARG A 432 -19.17 11.66 1.82
N ASN A 433 -17.96 11.58 1.29
CA ASN A 433 -17.65 11.84 -0.12
C ASN A 433 -17.76 10.59 -1.02
N ARG A 434 -18.22 9.43 -0.47
CA ARG A 434 -18.34 8.15 -1.16
C ARG A 434 -17.07 7.76 -1.93
N ILE A 435 -15.90 7.99 -1.31
CA ILE A 435 -14.59 7.75 -1.92
C ILE A 435 -14.49 6.29 -2.35
N ALA A 436 -14.12 6.05 -3.62
CA ALA A 436 -14.04 4.70 -4.17
C ALA A 436 -12.96 3.87 -3.44
N HIS A 437 -13.41 2.87 -2.68
CA HIS A 437 -12.57 1.91 -1.96
C HIS A 437 -13.14 0.51 -2.13
N VAL A 438 -12.34 -0.50 -1.82
CA VAL A 438 -12.75 -1.90 -1.76
C VAL A 438 -12.29 -2.45 -0.42
N SER A 439 -13.27 -2.72 0.45
CA SER A 439 -13.08 -3.23 1.82
C SER A 439 -14.05 -4.38 2.09
#